data_AF-A0A359H1H0-F1
#
_entry.id   AF-A0A359H1H0-F1
#
_cell.length_a   1.000
_cell.length_b   1.000
_cell.length_c   1.000
_cell.angle_alpha   90.00
_cell.angle_beta   90.00
_cell.angle_gamma   90.00
#
_symmetry.space_group_name_H-M   'P 1'
#
loop_
_entity.id
_entity.type
_entity.pdbx_description
1 polymer ?
#
loop_
_entity_poly.entity_id
_entity_poly.type
_entity_poly.pdbx_seq_one_letter_code
_entity_poly.pdbx_strand_id
1 'polypeptide(L)' 'MENLIYTYFPDLTESQKRKISALYPLYSDWNSKINVISRKDIENLYLHHVLHSMAIAKLI' A
#
# COMPACT_ATOMS: atom_id res chain seq x y z
N MET A 1 6.90 1.50 -6.76
CA MET A 1 6.17 0.23 -6.85
C MET A 1 4.64 0.38 -6.82
N GLU A 2 4.09 1.53 -6.39
CA GLU A 2 2.65 1.81 -6.44
C GLU A 2 2.01 1.66 -7.83
N ASN A 3 2.77 1.84 -8.92
CA ASN A 3 2.30 1.64 -10.29
C ASN A 3 1.57 0.31 -10.52
N LEU A 4 1.97 -0.75 -9.82
CA LEU A 4 1.33 -2.06 -9.95
C LEU A 4 -0.13 -2.04 -9.45
N ILE A 5 -0.43 -1.27 -8.39
CA ILE A 5 -1.80 -1.09 -7.88
C ILE A 5 -2.65 -0.42 -8.97
N TYR A 6 -2.12 0.62 -9.61
CA TYR A 6 -2.85 1.37 -10.64
C TYR A 6 -3.12 0.55 -11.91
N THR A 7 -2.31 -0.48 -12.20
CA THR A 7 -2.58 -1.43 -13.29
C THR A 7 -3.81 -2.31 -13.01
N TYR A 8 -4.00 -2.75 -11.76
CA TYR A 8 -5.14 -3.62 -11.38
C TYR A 8 -6.41 -2.85 -10.97
N PHE A 9 -6.25 -1.58 -10.62
CA PHE A 9 -7.31 -0.66 -10.18
C PHE A 9 -7.23 0.66 -10.98
N PRO A 10 -7.53 0.64 -12.30
CA PRO A 10 -7.36 1.81 -13.17
C PRO A 10 -8.29 2.98 -12.83
N ASP A 11 -9.46 2.69 -12.24
CA ASP A 11 -10.51 3.68 -11.96
C ASP A 11 -10.32 4.46 -10.65
N LEU A 12 -9.13 4.36 -10.03
CA LEU A 12 -8.81 5.12 -8.82
C LEU A 12 -8.78 6.63 -9.12
N THR A 13 -9.54 7.39 -8.34
CA THR A 13 -9.51 8.85 -8.37
C THR A 13 -8.14 9.37 -7.95
N GLU A 14 -7.80 10.58 -8.39
CA GLU A 14 -6.55 11.25 -7.99
C GLU A 14 -6.42 11.41 -6.47
N SER A 15 -7.55 11.60 -5.77
CA SER A 15 -7.57 11.63 -4.30
C SER A 15 -7.19 10.29 -3.68
N GLN A 16 -7.68 9.18 -4.23
CA GLN A 16 -7.32 7.83 -3.76
C GLN A 16 -5.85 7.51 -4.05
N LYS A 17 -5.33 7.85 -5.23
CA LYS A 17 -3.92 7.68 -5.58
C LYS A 17 -3.01 8.42 -4.60
N ARG A 18 -3.31 9.69 -4.29
CA ARG A 18 -2.57 10.46 -3.27
C ARG A 18 -2.61 9.84 -1.89
N LYS A 19 -3.74 9.25 -1.48
CA LYS A 19 -3.85 8.55 -0.19
C LYS A 19 -3.03 7.27 -0.17
N ILE A 20 -3.05 6.50 -1.26
CA ILE A 20 -2.25 5.28 -1.42
C ILE A 20 -0.76 5.62 -1.37
N SER A 21 -0.30 6.61 -2.14
CA SER A 21 1.11 7.00 -2.17
C SER A 21 1.63 7.52 -0.81
N ALA A 22 0.74 8.11 0.01
CA ALA A 22 1.05 8.54 1.36
C ALA A 22 1.22 7.39 2.37
N LEU A 23 0.83 6.15 2.02
CA LEU A 23 0.94 5.01 2.94
C LEU A 23 2.40 4.66 3.22
N TYR A 24 3.28 4.61 2.22
CA TYR A 24 4.68 4.23 2.44
C TYR A 24 5.42 5.12 3.45
N PRO A 25 5.45 6.46 3.30
CA PRO A 25 6.13 7.31 4.28
C PRO A 25 5.50 7.20 5.67
N LEU A 26 4.16 7.10 5.75
CA LEU A 26 3.45 6.94 7.02
C LEU A 26 3.82 5.62 7.72
N TYR A 27 3.77 4.50 7.00
CA TYR A 27 4.14 3.19 7.53
C TYR A 27 5.63 3.15 7.88
N SER A 28 6.50 3.78 7.09
CA SER A 28 7.93 3.84 7.40
C SER A 28 8.22 4.61 8.68
N ASP A 29 7.58 5.77 8.88
CA ASP A 29 7.68 6.54 10.12
C ASP A 29 7.18 5.73 11.32
N TRP A 30 5.99 5.13 11.22
CA TRP A 30 5.45 4.31 12.29
C TRP A 30 6.29 3.06 12.57
N ASN A 31 6.81 2.39 11.54
CA ASN A 31 7.64 1.19 11.71
C ASN A 31 8.99 1.48 12.39
N SER A 32 9.43 2.75 12.36
CA SER A 32 10.60 3.21 13.11
C SER A 32 10.33 3.36 14.62
N LYS A 33 9.06 3.57 15.01
CA LYS A 33 8.61 3.80 16.39
C LYS A 33 8.12 2.51 17.04
N ILE A 34 7.33 1.73 16.32
CA ILE A 34 6.73 0.46 16.78
C ILE A 34 6.72 -0.55 15.63
N ASN A 35 6.74 -1.84 15.92
CA ASN A 35 6.69 -2.85 14.86
C ASN A 35 5.25 -3.00 14.34
N VAL A 36 4.94 -2.36 13.21
CA VAL A 36 3.63 -2.45 12.53
C VAL A 36 3.64 -3.54 11.46
N ILE A 37 4.73 -3.61 10.70
CA ILE A 37 4.99 -4.56 9.62
C ILE A 37 6.39 -5.14 9.82
N SER A 38 6.61 -6.36 9.35
CA SER A 38 7.95 -6.95 9.30
C SER A 38 8.95 -5.95 8.71
N ARG A 39 10.05 -5.69 9.43
CA ARG A 39 11.10 -4.77 8.97
C ARG A 39 11.75 -5.23 7.66
N LYS A 40 11.73 -6.54 7.40
CA LYS A 40 12.22 -7.13 6.14
C LYS A 40 11.27 -6.86 4.97
N ASP A 41 10.04 -6.43 5.23
CA ASP A 41 8.98 -6.36 4.22
C ASP A 41 8.43 -4.94 3.99
N ILE A 42 8.96 -3.94 4.70
CA ILE A 42 8.55 -2.54 4.54
C ILE A 42 8.73 -2.06 3.09
N GLU A 43 9.80 -2.49 2.41
CA GLU A 43 10.07 -2.13 1.01
C GLU A 43 9.02 -2.71 0.03
N ASN A 44 8.34 -3.79 0.43
CA ASN A 44 7.30 -4.45 -0.37
C ASN A 44 5.88 -4.08 0.08
N LEU A 45 5.70 -3.06 0.94
CA LEU A 45 4.42 -2.65 1.52
C LEU A 45 3.27 -2.63 0.49
N TYR A 46 3.50 -2.02 -0.67
CA TYR A 46 2.47 -1.88 -1.70
C TYR A 46 2.02 -3.21 -2.30
N LEU A 47 2.95 -4.13 -2.56
CA LEU A 47 2.64 -5.42 -3.18
C LEU A 47 2.07 -6.40 -2.15
N HIS A 48 2.77 -6.61 -1.05
CA HIS A 48 2.42 -7.65 -0.08
C HIS A 48 1.24 -7.28 0.82
N HIS A 49 1.03 -6.00 1.11
CA HIS A 49 0.00 -5.57 2.06
C HIS A 49 -1.13 -4.81 1.39
N VAL A 50 -0.84 -3.72 0.67
CA VAL A 50 -1.88 -2.85 0.11
C VAL A 50 -2.61 -3.54 -1.04
N LEU A 51 -1.89 -3.98 -2.07
CA LEU A 51 -2.48 -4.66 -3.23
C LEU A 51 -3.19 -5.95 -2.83
N HIS A 52 -2.58 -6.75 -1.96
CA HIS A 52 -3.18 -7.97 -1.42
C HIS A 52 -4.55 -7.69 -0.77
N SER A 53 -4.61 -6.69 0.12
CA SER A 53 -5.86 -6.31 0.80
C SER A 53 -6.92 -5.80 -0.18
N MET A 54 -6.53 -4.96 -1.15
CA MET A 54 -7.44 -4.45 -2.17
C MET A 54 -7.97 -5.56 -3.09
N ALA A 55 -7.14 -6.56 -3.41
CA ALA A 55 -7.55 -7.69 -4.24
C ALA A 55 -8.63 -8.54 -3.56
N ILE A 56 -8.52 -8.74 -2.24
CA ILE A 56 -9.58 -9.40 -1.45
C ILE A 56 -10.88 -8.58 -1.51
N ALA A 57 -10.79 -7.27 -1.28
CA ALA A 57 -11.96 -6.38 -1.31
C ALA A 57 -12.65 -6.28 -2.69
N LYS A 58 -11.95 -6.60 -3.78
CA LYS A 58 -12.52 -6.64 -5.14
C LYS A 58 -13.31 -7.92 -5.42
N LEU A 59 -13.01 -9.00 -4.68
CA LEU A 59 -13.61 -10.33 -4.89
C LEU A 59 -14.80 -10.60 -3.97
N ILE A 60 -14.92 -9.88 -2.85
CA ILE A 60 -16.05 -9.92 -1.92
C ILE A 60 -17.10 -8.90 -2.39
#